data_AF-A0A5C1WCR9-F1
#
_entry.id   AF-A0A5C1WCR9-F1
#
_cell.length_a   1.000
_cell.length_b   1.000
_cell.length_c   1.000
_cell.angle_alpha   90.00
_cell.angle_beta   90.00
_cell.angle_gamma   90.00
#
_symmetry.space_group_name_H-M   'P 1'
#
loop_
_entity.id
_entity.type
_entity.pdbx_description
1 polymer ?
#
loop_
_entity_poly.entity_id
_entity_poly.type
_entity_poly.pdbx_seq_one_letter_code
_entity_poly.pdbx_strand_id
1 'polypeptide(L)'
;MTLQMKIDPTEVAASPAPSRHWPLGFDGGAVIESRLQADGSLELVAQAGPATIGRAAFRAPQGDGPGILAIRQPDATHPGDVHIVAILVEAAFQLFPAMAALHLPDVAYKPGLLALSAQAVTDEETGASAVRIAREHFYQLPLLWHRPEGLRAFPEIRSAIGPQDRLPPLRPPQPTGTFYRRWIPELGTTLSIRAIDRRRDLKLFHGWMNQPRVAFFWELAQSEAELDRYLAEQEADPHIFGVIGSLGDEPSGYFEFYWAKEDRLGPFYDAEDYDRGWHGLIGNSRHLGRARTGTWFRAVTHSLFLDEPRTRRVVGEPRASHQKMLSYCAQTAYDKVKEFDFPHKRAALVCCQRERFFREVAL
;
A
#
# COMPACT_ATOMS: atom_id res chain seq x y z
N MET A 1 17.90 9.21 -26.57
CA MET A 1 18.12 7.80 -26.94
C MET A 1 18.00 6.99 -25.65
N THR A 2 16.79 6.55 -25.35
CA THR A 2 16.43 5.97 -24.05
C THR A 2 16.57 4.46 -24.17
N LEU A 3 17.58 3.90 -23.50
CA LEU A 3 17.71 2.46 -23.30
C LEU A 3 16.55 2.01 -22.40
N GLN A 4 15.43 1.63 -23.01
CA GLN A 4 14.46 0.75 -22.38
C GLN A 4 15.15 -0.59 -22.18
N MET A 5 15.43 -0.97 -20.93
CA MET A 5 15.62 -2.38 -20.61
C MET A 5 14.31 -3.09 -20.94
N LYS A 6 14.25 -3.74 -22.10
CA LYS A 6 13.25 -4.76 -22.40
C LYS A 6 13.53 -5.91 -21.45
N ILE A 7 12.75 -6.00 -20.39
CA ILE A 7 12.57 -7.26 -19.67
C ILE A 7 11.71 -8.10 -20.60
N ASP A 8 12.24 -9.23 -21.06
CA ASP A 8 11.51 -10.19 -21.86
C ASP A 8 10.38 -10.80 -20.99
N PRO A 9 9.08 -10.63 -21.35
CA PRO A 9 7.98 -11.13 -20.52
C PRO A 9 7.89 -12.67 -20.47
N THR A 10 8.73 -13.38 -21.21
CA THR A 10 8.70 -14.86 -21.31
C THR A 10 9.80 -15.61 -20.57
N GLU A 11 10.77 -14.94 -19.93
CA GLU A 11 11.80 -15.64 -19.15
C GLU A 11 11.36 -15.84 -17.69
N VAL A 12 10.68 -16.96 -17.42
CA VAL A 12 10.50 -17.47 -16.06
C VAL A 12 11.87 -17.88 -15.53
N ALA A 13 12.45 -17.08 -14.65
CA ALA A 13 13.67 -17.43 -13.93
C ALA A 13 13.49 -18.80 -13.23
N ALA A 14 14.56 -19.60 -13.23
CA ALA A 14 14.64 -20.85 -12.48
C ALA A 14 14.22 -20.62 -11.02
N SER A 15 13.04 -21.15 -10.66
CA SER A 15 12.36 -20.98 -9.36
C SER A 15 12.22 -19.51 -8.91
N PRO A 16 11.02 -18.90 -9.04
CA PRO A 16 10.81 -17.55 -8.55
C PRO A 16 11.11 -17.41 -7.05
N ALA A 17 11.68 -16.26 -6.66
CA ALA A 17 12.02 -15.97 -5.28
C ALA A 17 10.79 -16.05 -4.36
N PRO A 18 10.94 -16.53 -3.11
CA PRO A 18 9.83 -16.65 -2.18
C PRO A 18 9.23 -15.28 -1.86
N SER A 19 7.91 -15.24 -1.66
CA SER A 19 7.20 -14.07 -1.17
C SER A 19 6.77 -14.24 0.28
N ARG A 20 6.55 -13.13 0.99
CA ARG A 20 6.13 -13.11 2.39
C ARG A 20 4.82 -12.37 2.56
N HIS A 21 3.94 -12.89 3.39
CA HIS A 21 2.60 -12.35 3.61
C HIS A 21 2.21 -12.43 5.08
N TRP A 22 1.20 -11.67 5.50
CA TRP A 22 0.73 -11.65 6.90
C TRP A 22 -0.78 -11.87 6.96
N PRO A 23 -1.25 -13.08 6.59
CA PRO A 23 -2.67 -13.41 6.69
C PRO A 23 -3.14 -13.40 8.15
N LEU A 24 -4.40 -13.03 8.37
CA LEU A 24 -5.01 -13.06 9.69
C LEU A 24 -4.97 -14.48 10.28
N GLY A 25 -4.66 -14.58 11.57
CA GLY A 25 -4.51 -15.86 12.28
C GLY A 25 -3.10 -16.46 12.24
N PHE A 26 -2.14 -15.82 11.55
CA PHE A 26 -0.75 -16.28 11.44
C PHE A 26 0.24 -15.16 11.79
N ASP A 27 0.48 -14.93 13.08
CA ASP A 27 1.29 -13.80 13.58
C ASP A 27 2.74 -13.76 13.05
N GLY A 28 3.32 -14.94 12.78
CA GLY A 28 4.66 -15.07 12.17
C GLY A 28 4.70 -14.76 10.67
N GLY A 29 3.53 -14.54 10.04
CA GLY A 29 3.36 -14.48 8.61
C GLY A 29 3.41 -15.85 7.93
N ALA A 30 3.23 -15.83 6.61
CA ALA A 30 3.35 -16.97 5.73
C ALA A 30 4.39 -16.70 4.64
N VAL A 31 5.12 -17.72 4.25
CA VAL A 31 6.05 -17.69 3.11
C VAL A 31 5.43 -18.51 1.99
N ILE A 32 5.45 -17.98 0.77
CA ILE A 32 5.03 -18.71 -0.42
C ILE A 32 6.26 -19.06 -1.24
N GLU A 33 6.50 -20.36 -1.37
CA GLU A 33 7.44 -20.92 -2.33
C GLU A 33 6.73 -21.21 -3.64
N SER A 34 7.45 -21.08 -4.75
CA SER A 34 6.96 -21.43 -6.07
C SER A 34 7.90 -22.45 -6.72
N ARG A 35 7.34 -23.47 -7.36
CA ARG A 35 8.12 -24.58 -7.95
C ARG A 35 7.61 -24.86 -9.36
N LEU A 36 8.51 -24.79 -10.35
CA LEU A 36 8.19 -25.12 -11.72
C LEU A 36 7.91 -26.62 -11.87
N GLN A 37 6.78 -26.93 -12.48
CA GLN A 37 6.32 -28.28 -12.77
C GLN A 37 6.64 -28.67 -14.21
N ALA A 38 6.61 -29.98 -14.50
CA ALA A 38 6.90 -30.51 -15.83
C ALA A 38 5.91 -30.03 -16.92
N ASP A 39 4.67 -29.68 -16.54
CA ASP A 39 3.66 -29.13 -17.46
C ASP A 39 3.79 -27.62 -17.68
N GLY A 40 4.86 -27.00 -17.16
CA GLY A 40 5.10 -25.55 -17.24
C GLY A 40 4.32 -24.70 -16.25
N SER A 41 3.47 -25.30 -15.40
CA SER A 41 2.80 -24.58 -14.31
C SER A 41 3.73 -24.37 -13.12
N LEU A 42 3.37 -23.42 -12.25
CA LEU A 42 4.03 -23.18 -10.97
C LEU A 42 3.16 -23.73 -9.84
N GLU A 43 3.71 -24.65 -9.04
CA GLU A 43 3.11 -25.01 -7.76
C GLU A 43 3.45 -23.93 -6.73
N LEU A 44 2.43 -23.30 -6.16
CA LEU A 44 2.55 -22.35 -5.06
C LEU A 44 2.25 -23.07 -3.75
N VAL A 45 3.17 -22.99 -2.79
CA VAL A 45 3.04 -23.62 -1.48
C VAL A 45 3.17 -22.56 -0.39
N ALA A 46 2.08 -22.32 0.34
CA ALA A 46 2.04 -21.40 1.46
C ALA A 46 2.39 -22.13 2.78
N GLN A 47 3.42 -21.65 3.47
CA GLN A 47 3.91 -22.20 4.73
C GLN A 47 3.80 -21.16 5.84
N ALA A 48 3.25 -21.55 6.99
CA ALA A 48 3.30 -20.79 8.24
C ALA A 48 4.07 -21.60 9.27
N GLY A 49 5.31 -21.18 9.56
CA GLY A 49 6.25 -22.02 10.31
C GLY A 49 6.44 -23.37 9.62
N PRO A 50 6.32 -24.51 10.34
CA PRO A 50 6.46 -25.84 9.73
C PRO A 50 5.20 -26.32 8.99
N ALA A 51 4.07 -25.63 9.12
CA ALA A 51 2.79 -26.09 8.59
C ALA A 51 2.57 -25.59 7.16
N THR A 52 2.17 -26.48 6.25
CA THR A 52 1.61 -26.09 4.95
C THR A 52 0.15 -25.70 5.15
N ILE A 53 -0.16 -24.43 4.88
CA ILE A 53 -1.51 -23.89 5.10
C ILE A 53 -2.30 -23.77 3.79
N GLY A 54 -1.60 -23.69 2.64
CA GLY A 54 -2.26 -23.55 1.34
C GLY A 54 -1.40 -24.06 0.19
N ARG A 55 -2.08 -24.48 -0.89
CA ARG A 55 -1.48 -24.94 -2.14
C ARG A 55 -2.31 -24.49 -3.32
N ALA A 56 -1.65 -24.07 -4.40
CA ALA A 56 -2.29 -23.80 -5.67
C ALA A 56 -1.39 -24.18 -6.85
N ALA A 57 -2.02 -24.51 -7.97
CA ALA A 57 -1.33 -24.61 -9.25
C ALA A 57 -1.62 -23.34 -10.07
N PHE A 58 -0.57 -22.63 -10.45
CA PHE A 58 -0.65 -21.37 -11.18
C PHE A 58 -0.13 -21.55 -12.60
N ARG A 59 -0.90 -21.07 -13.58
CA ARG A 59 -0.49 -20.98 -14.99
C ARG A 59 -0.48 -19.51 -15.39
N ALA A 60 0.64 -19.09 -15.97
CA ALA A 60 0.84 -17.74 -16.47
C ALA A 60 -0.23 -17.35 -17.50
N PRO A 61 -0.56 -16.05 -17.62
CA PRO A 61 -1.49 -15.58 -18.64
C PRO A 61 -0.95 -15.83 -20.05
N GLN A 62 -1.85 -16.07 -21.00
CA GLN A 62 -1.54 -16.09 -22.44
C GLN A 62 -1.91 -14.74 -23.05
N GLY A 63 -0.93 -14.00 -23.57
CA GLY A 63 -1.14 -12.63 -24.06
C GLY A 63 -1.69 -11.71 -22.96
N ASP A 64 -2.73 -10.94 -23.29
CA ASP A 64 -3.42 -10.05 -22.35
C ASP A 64 -4.54 -10.76 -21.54
N GLY A 65 -4.63 -12.09 -21.67
CA GLY A 65 -5.61 -12.90 -20.95
C GLY A 65 -5.34 -13.00 -19.44
N PRO A 66 -6.29 -13.58 -18.68
CA PRO A 66 -6.09 -13.85 -17.26
C PRO A 66 -5.12 -15.02 -17.04
N GLY A 67 -4.40 -15.00 -15.92
CA GLY A 67 -3.73 -16.22 -15.43
C GLY A 67 -4.73 -17.18 -14.80
N ILE A 68 -4.36 -18.44 -14.65
CA ILE A 68 -5.22 -19.47 -14.04
C ILE A 68 -4.62 -19.92 -12.71
N LEU A 69 -5.38 -19.80 -11.62
CA LEU A 69 -4.97 -20.22 -10.28
C LEU A 69 -5.92 -21.28 -9.73
N ALA A 70 -5.55 -22.56 -9.86
CA ALA A 70 -6.32 -23.67 -9.31
C ALA A 70 -5.96 -23.89 -7.84
N ILE A 71 -6.85 -23.49 -6.93
CA ILE A 71 -6.67 -23.70 -5.49
C ILE A 71 -6.82 -25.20 -5.19
N ARG A 72 -5.82 -25.78 -4.52
CA ARG A 72 -5.81 -27.19 -4.08
C ARG A 72 -6.07 -27.31 -2.59
N GLN A 73 -5.63 -26.32 -1.83
CA GLN A 73 -5.84 -26.22 -0.39
C GLN A 73 -5.78 -24.74 0.03
N PRO A 74 -6.68 -24.25 0.89
CA PRO A 74 -7.90 -24.91 1.38
C PRO A 74 -8.95 -25.05 0.29
N ASP A 75 -10.02 -25.81 0.55
CA ASP A 75 -11.12 -25.96 -0.42
C ASP A 75 -11.96 -24.67 -0.55
N ALA A 76 -11.72 -23.64 0.28
CA ALA A 76 -12.41 -22.34 0.32
C ALA A 76 -13.88 -22.41 0.76
N THR A 77 -14.32 -23.52 1.35
CA THR A 77 -15.70 -23.72 1.81
C THR A 77 -16.02 -22.98 3.11
N HIS A 78 -15.01 -22.55 3.87
CA HIS A 78 -15.18 -21.78 5.09
C HIS A 78 -14.77 -20.31 4.89
N PRO A 79 -15.51 -19.31 5.41
CA PRO A 79 -15.14 -17.89 5.28
C PRO A 79 -13.72 -17.56 5.78
N GLY A 80 -13.25 -18.28 6.80
CA GLY A 80 -11.89 -18.13 7.34
C GLY A 80 -10.76 -18.51 6.39
N ASP A 81 -11.06 -19.24 5.31
CA ASP A 81 -10.08 -19.63 4.30
C ASP A 81 -9.60 -18.44 3.44
N VAL A 82 -10.35 -17.33 3.47
CA VAL A 82 -10.12 -16.17 2.61
C VAL A 82 -8.71 -15.61 2.68
N HIS A 83 -8.10 -15.59 3.86
CA HIS A 83 -6.76 -15.05 4.03
C HIS A 83 -5.69 -15.95 3.41
N ILE A 84 -5.91 -17.28 3.43
CA ILE A 84 -4.99 -18.24 2.78
C ILE A 84 -5.14 -18.16 1.27
N VAL A 85 -6.37 -18.05 0.75
CA VAL A 85 -6.59 -17.87 -0.69
C VAL A 85 -6.01 -16.53 -1.15
N ALA A 86 -6.19 -15.45 -0.38
CA ALA A 86 -5.67 -14.13 -0.71
C ALA A 86 -4.15 -14.11 -0.88
N ILE A 87 -3.38 -14.80 0.00
CA ILE A 87 -1.92 -14.84 -0.16
C ILE A 87 -1.50 -15.61 -1.43
N LEU A 88 -2.23 -16.66 -1.81
CA LEU A 88 -1.97 -17.40 -3.06
C LEU A 88 -2.26 -16.54 -4.30
N VAL A 89 -3.34 -15.75 -4.25
CA VAL A 89 -3.72 -14.76 -5.27
C VAL A 89 -2.65 -13.66 -5.38
N GLU A 90 -2.22 -13.07 -4.26
CA GLU A 90 -1.16 -12.06 -4.25
C GLU A 90 0.15 -12.62 -4.78
N ALA A 91 0.54 -13.84 -4.41
CA ALA A 91 1.74 -14.46 -4.94
C ALA A 91 1.70 -14.60 -6.46
N ALA A 92 0.56 -15.00 -7.04
CA ALA A 92 0.40 -15.07 -8.48
C ALA A 92 0.50 -13.69 -9.16
N PHE A 93 -0.07 -12.63 -8.57
CA PHE A 93 0.10 -11.26 -9.07
C PHE A 93 1.55 -10.75 -8.93
N GLN A 94 2.27 -11.12 -7.87
CA GLN A 94 3.68 -10.76 -7.71
C GLN A 94 4.59 -11.47 -8.71
N LEU A 95 4.25 -12.69 -9.12
CA LEU A 95 4.96 -13.43 -10.16
C LEU A 95 4.76 -12.79 -11.55
N PHE A 96 3.58 -12.25 -11.82
CA PHE A 96 3.24 -11.57 -13.08
C PHE A 96 2.61 -10.19 -12.82
N PRO A 97 3.42 -9.16 -12.51
CA PRO A 97 2.91 -7.85 -12.08
C PRO A 97 2.03 -7.11 -13.10
N ALA A 98 2.17 -7.43 -14.39
CA ALA A 98 1.38 -6.86 -15.49
C ALA A 98 0.02 -7.56 -15.68
N MET A 99 -0.23 -8.69 -15.01
CA MET A 99 -1.44 -9.47 -15.16
C MET A 99 -2.66 -8.72 -14.59
N ALA A 100 -3.67 -8.49 -15.41
CA ALA A 100 -4.86 -7.73 -15.02
C ALA A 100 -5.85 -8.53 -14.16
N ALA A 101 -5.88 -9.87 -14.30
CA ALA A 101 -6.82 -10.71 -13.57
C ALA A 101 -6.35 -12.17 -13.45
N LEU A 102 -6.95 -12.87 -12.50
CA LEU A 102 -6.84 -14.32 -12.30
C LEU A 102 -8.20 -15.00 -12.45
N HIS A 103 -8.20 -16.16 -13.07
CA HIS A 103 -9.32 -17.09 -13.09
C HIS A 103 -9.04 -18.26 -12.13
N LEU A 104 -9.96 -18.50 -11.21
CA LEU A 104 -9.92 -19.61 -10.26
C LEU A 104 -11.00 -20.62 -10.68
N PRO A 105 -10.62 -21.77 -11.29
CA PRO A 105 -11.57 -22.81 -11.68
C PRO A 105 -12.08 -23.58 -10.46
N ASP A 106 -13.23 -24.24 -10.60
CA ASP A 106 -13.78 -25.23 -9.63
C ASP A 106 -14.02 -24.70 -8.20
N VAL A 107 -14.14 -23.38 -8.05
CA VAL A 107 -14.35 -22.72 -6.74
C VAL A 107 -15.48 -21.68 -6.76
N ALA A 108 -16.30 -21.67 -7.81
CA ALA A 108 -17.47 -20.79 -7.87
C ALA A 108 -18.38 -20.98 -6.64
N TYR A 109 -18.85 -19.86 -6.08
CA TYR A 109 -19.76 -19.81 -4.92
C TYR A 109 -19.22 -20.34 -3.59
N LYS A 110 -17.90 -20.41 -3.44
CA LYS A 110 -17.29 -20.81 -2.17
C LYS A 110 -17.14 -19.62 -1.21
N PRO A 111 -17.60 -19.72 0.06
CA PRO A 111 -17.60 -18.60 1.01
C PRO A 111 -16.23 -17.93 1.22
N GLY A 112 -15.14 -18.71 1.17
CA GLY A 112 -13.77 -18.21 1.28
C GLY A 112 -13.32 -17.31 0.12
N LEU A 113 -14.11 -17.14 -0.94
CA LEU A 113 -13.81 -16.24 -2.05
C LEU A 113 -14.63 -14.95 -2.07
N LEU A 114 -15.74 -14.91 -1.33
CA LEU A 114 -16.70 -13.81 -1.44
C LEU A 114 -16.08 -12.45 -1.12
N ALA A 115 -15.15 -12.40 -0.14
CA ALA A 115 -14.50 -11.16 0.24
C ALA A 115 -13.36 -10.73 -0.71
N LEU A 116 -13.05 -11.51 -1.77
CA LEU A 116 -11.98 -11.22 -2.74
C LEU A 116 -12.44 -10.40 -3.96
N SER A 117 -13.64 -9.81 -3.92
CA SER A 117 -14.26 -9.15 -5.07
C SER A 117 -14.37 -10.09 -6.29
N ALA A 118 -14.64 -11.37 -6.00
CA ALA A 118 -14.81 -12.44 -6.96
C ALA A 118 -16.02 -12.20 -7.88
N GLN A 119 -15.81 -12.24 -9.19
CA GLN A 119 -16.87 -12.19 -10.20
C GLN A 119 -17.05 -13.58 -10.82
N ALA A 120 -18.27 -14.11 -10.85
CA ALA A 120 -18.53 -15.37 -11.55
C ALA A 120 -18.31 -15.17 -13.06
N VAL A 121 -17.62 -16.10 -13.69
CA VAL A 121 -17.41 -16.15 -15.15
C VAL A 121 -17.74 -17.55 -15.62
N THR A 122 -18.38 -17.64 -16.78
CA THR A 122 -18.65 -18.91 -17.46
C THR A 122 -17.92 -18.88 -18.79
N ASP A 123 -17.17 -19.93 -19.05
CA ASP A 123 -16.56 -20.15 -20.35
C ASP A 123 -17.65 -20.55 -21.36
N GLU A 124 -17.81 -19.77 -22.42
CA GLU A 124 -18.91 -19.95 -23.38
C GLU A 124 -18.76 -21.22 -24.24
N GLU A 125 -17.53 -21.70 -24.45
CA GLU A 125 -17.25 -22.87 -25.30
C GLU A 125 -17.37 -24.18 -24.52
N THR A 126 -16.87 -24.21 -23.28
CA THR A 126 -16.82 -25.41 -22.44
C THR A 126 -17.96 -25.48 -21.42
N GLY A 127 -18.64 -24.37 -21.16
CA GLY A 127 -19.63 -24.23 -20.09
C GLY A 127 -19.03 -24.25 -18.68
N ALA A 128 -17.70 -24.27 -18.56
CA ALA A 128 -17.02 -24.34 -17.27
C ALA A 128 -17.21 -23.04 -16.48
N SER A 129 -17.53 -23.15 -15.18
CA SER A 129 -17.64 -21.99 -14.29
C SER A 129 -16.32 -21.73 -13.57
N ALA A 130 -15.93 -20.46 -13.52
CA ALA A 130 -14.77 -19.97 -12.79
C ALA A 130 -15.12 -18.70 -12.02
N VAL A 131 -14.20 -18.30 -11.15
CA VAL A 131 -14.23 -16.99 -10.50
C VAL A 131 -13.10 -16.14 -11.04
N ARG A 132 -13.42 -14.93 -11.48
CA ARG A 132 -12.46 -13.91 -11.87
C ARG A 132 -12.17 -12.98 -10.70
N ILE A 133 -10.89 -12.82 -10.38
CA ILE A 133 -10.38 -11.81 -9.45
C ILE A 133 -9.64 -10.76 -10.27
N ALA A 134 -10.19 -9.54 -10.33
CA ALA A 134 -9.52 -8.41 -10.97
C ALA A 134 -8.43 -7.86 -10.06
N ARG A 135 -7.23 -7.63 -10.61
CA ARG A 135 -6.09 -7.08 -9.87
C ARG A 135 -6.44 -5.75 -9.19
N GLU A 136 -7.07 -4.84 -9.93
CA GLU A 136 -7.45 -3.51 -9.46
C GLU A 136 -8.48 -3.53 -8.33
N HIS A 137 -9.29 -4.60 -8.20
CA HIS A 137 -10.21 -4.75 -7.07
C HIS A 137 -9.53 -5.44 -5.89
N PHE A 138 -8.71 -6.47 -6.16
CA PHE A 138 -8.03 -7.23 -5.12
C PHE A 138 -7.14 -6.35 -4.24
N TYR A 139 -6.36 -5.45 -4.85
CA TYR A 139 -5.50 -4.53 -4.10
C TYR A 139 -6.26 -3.47 -3.30
N GLN A 140 -7.57 -3.30 -3.50
CA GLN A 140 -8.38 -2.40 -2.67
C GLN A 140 -8.83 -3.06 -1.36
N LEU A 141 -8.60 -4.36 -1.20
CA LEU A 141 -9.02 -5.11 -0.03
C LEU A 141 -7.95 -5.02 1.05
N PRO A 142 -8.27 -4.58 2.27
CA PRO A 142 -7.25 -4.40 3.30
C PRO A 142 -6.72 -5.73 3.90
N LEU A 143 -7.28 -6.87 3.47
CA LEU A 143 -7.17 -8.21 4.06
C LEU A 143 -5.75 -8.72 4.35
N LEU A 144 -4.75 -8.32 3.56
CA LEU A 144 -3.37 -8.81 3.66
C LEU A 144 -2.38 -7.81 4.24
N TRP A 145 -2.68 -6.52 4.08
CA TRP A 145 -1.70 -5.46 4.31
C TRP A 145 -2.00 -4.64 5.55
N HIS A 146 -3.28 -4.56 5.94
CA HIS A 146 -3.71 -3.81 7.10
C HIS A 146 -4.15 -4.74 8.23
N ARG A 147 -3.84 -4.34 9.47
CA ARG A 147 -4.28 -5.07 10.65
C ARG A 147 -5.76 -4.80 10.95
N PRO A 148 -6.56 -5.82 11.33
CA PRO A 148 -7.99 -5.64 11.60
C PRO A 148 -8.30 -4.59 12.65
N GLU A 149 -7.43 -4.41 13.65
CA GLU A 149 -7.62 -3.45 14.73
C GLU A 149 -7.69 -2.00 14.22
N GLY A 150 -7.07 -1.70 13.07
CA GLY A 150 -7.11 -0.40 12.39
C GLY A 150 -8.31 -0.21 11.46
N LEU A 151 -8.97 -1.29 11.04
CA LEU A 151 -10.03 -1.27 10.01
C LEU A 151 -11.43 -1.10 10.61
N ARG A 152 -11.60 -0.10 11.48
CA ARG A 152 -12.91 0.21 12.06
C ARG A 152 -13.65 1.18 11.15
N ALA A 153 -14.77 0.73 10.57
CA ALA A 153 -15.65 1.63 9.83
C ALA A 153 -16.39 2.55 10.80
N PHE A 154 -16.08 3.84 10.78
CA PHE A 154 -16.84 4.84 11.53
C PHE A 154 -17.99 5.38 10.68
N PRO A 155 -19.20 5.55 11.25
CA PRO A 155 -20.33 6.11 10.52
C PRO A 155 -20.06 7.56 10.12
N GLU A 156 -20.73 8.04 9.08
CA GLU A 156 -20.64 9.42 8.63
C GLU A 156 -21.46 10.36 9.53
N ILE A 157 -20.92 10.63 10.71
CA ILE A 157 -21.48 11.55 11.72
C ILE A 157 -20.53 12.73 11.82
N ARG A 158 -21.01 13.97 11.90
CA ARG A 158 -20.11 15.13 12.09
C ARG A 158 -19.48 15.09 13.49
N SER A 159 -18.17 15.26 13.55
CA SER A 159 -17.41 15.43 14.79
C SER A 159 -17.70 16.81 15.39
N ALA A 160 -17.72 16.88 16.72
CA ALA A 160 -17.76 18.15 17.45
C ALA A 160 -16.36 18.78 17.62
N ILE A 161 -15.30 18.12 17.11
CA ILE A 161 -13.89 18.50 17.28
C ILE A 161 -13.30 18.81 15.91
N GLY A 162 -12.88 20.07 15.72
CA GLY A 162 -12.27 20.59 14.50
C GLY A 162 -12.54 22.09 14.34
N PRO A 163 -12.04 22.73 13.26
CA PRO A 163 -12.35 24.13 13.00
C PRO A 163 -13.84 24.30 12.64
N GLN A 164 -14.49 25.35 13.16
CA GLN A 164 -15.94 25.55 13.04
C GLN A 164 -16.43 25.66 11.59
N ASP A 165 -15.60 26.21 10.69
CA ASP A 165 -15.91 26.36 9.26
C ASP A 165 -15.78 25.06 8.45
N ARG A 166 -15.17 24.01 9.04
CA ARG A 166 -14.88 22.74 8.36
C ARG A 166 -14.88 21.55 9.33
N LEU A 167 -15.94 21.42 10.13
CA LEU A 167 -16.05 20.31 11.08
C LEU A 167 -15.94 18.95 10.35
N PRO A 168 -14.94 18.12 10.70
CA PRO A 168 -14.72 16.85 10.03
C PRO A 168 -15.83 15.84 10.39
N PRO A 169 -16.06 14.80 9.57
CA PRO A 169 -16.79 13.63 10.04
C PRO A 169 -16.03 12.95 11.20
N LEU A 170 -16.70 12.05 11.88
CA LEU A 170 -16.13 11.14 12.85
C LEU A 170 -15.27 10.14 12.09
N ARG A 171 -13.98 10.11 12.42
CA ARG A 171 -12.97 9.26 11.79
C ARG A 171 -12.30 8.39 12.88
N PRO A 172 -11.68 7.25 12.51
CA PRO A 172 -10.93 6.46 13.47
C PRO A 172 -9.86 7.29 14.21
N PRO A 173 -9.58 6.97 15.49
CA PRO A 173 -8.43 7.54 16.17
C PRO A 173 -7.13 7.08 15.50
N GLN A 174 -6.03 7.79 15.79
CA GLN A 174 -4.71 7.43 15.31
C GLN A 174 -4.39 5.95 15.69
N PRO A 175 -3.84 5.15 14.75
CA PRO A 175 -3.53 3.75 15.02
C PRO A 175 -2.39 3.63 16.04
N THR A 176 -2.29 2.49 16.71
CA THR A 176 -1.13 2.16 17.56
C THR A 176 -0.35 1.00 16.96
N GLY A 177 0.99 1.04 17.09
CA GLY A 177 1.85 0.00 16.56
C GLY A 177 1.84 -0.08 15.03
N THR A 178 2.23 -1.25 14.50
CA THR A 178 2.28 -1.50 13.04
C THR A 178 0.88 -1.75 12.51
N PHE A 179 0.40 -0.89 11.62
CA PHE A 179 -0.91 -1.03 10.99
C PHE A 179 -0.82 -1.47 9.53
N TYR A 180 0.29 -1.18 8.84
CA TYR A 180 0.51 -1.59 7.45
C TYR A 180 1.79 -2.42 7.30
N ARG A 181 1.72 -3.50 6.52
CA ARG A 181 2.89 -4.33 6.19
C ARG A 181 2.74 -4.98 4.81
N ARG A 182 3.85 -5.04 4.05
CA ARG A 182 3.88 -5.65 2.72
C ARG A 182 5.25 -6.14 2.31
N TRP A 183 5.30 -7.27 1.60
CA TRP A 183 6.51 -7.75 0.95
C TRP A 183 6.74 -7.01 -0.36
N ILE A 184 7.98 -6.59 -0.61
CA ILE A 184 8.40 -5.86 -1.81
C ILE A 184 9.34 -6.78 -2.60
N PRO A 185 8.85 -7.53 -3.60
CA PRO A 185 9.64 -8.49 -4.34
C PRO A 185 10.90 -7.88 -4.96
N GLU A 186 10.81 -6.68 -5.53
CA GLU A 186 11.93 -6.05 -6.26
C GLU A 186 13.07 -5.63 -5.32
N LEU A 187 12.80 -5.52 -4.01
CA LEU A 187 13.78 -5.20 -2.99
C LEU A 187 14.15 -6.41 -2.11
N GLY A 188 13.46 -7.54 -2.27
CA GLY A 188 13.64 -8.72 -1.42
C GLY A 188 13.46 -8.42 0.08
N THR A 189 12.56 -7.50 0.43
CA THR A 189 12.38 -7.06 1.83
C THR A 189 10.94 -6.71 2.15
N THR A 190 10.64 -6.62 3.44
CA THR A 190 9.35 -6.20 3.97
C THR A 190 9.34 -4.70 4.21
N LEU A 191 8.33 -4.01 3.71
CA LEU A 191 7.99 -2.65 4.10
C LEU A 191 6.92 -2.69 5.18
N SER A 192 7.08 -1.91 6.25
CA SER A 192 6.06 -1.74 7.27
C SER A 192 5.91 -0.29 7.69
N ILE A 193 4.69 0.10 8.08
CA ILE A 193 4.37 1.42 8.61
C ILE A 193 3.71 1.26 9.97
N ARG A 194 4.20 2.02 10.94
CA ARG A 194 3.64 2.09 12.29
C ARG A 194 3.48 3.55 12.71
N ALA A 195 2.51 3.81 13.58
CA ALA A 195 2.47 5.11 14.24
C ALA A 195 3.79 5.37 14.99
N ILE A 196 4.23 6.63 14.98
CA ILE A 196 5.36 7.06 15.80
C ILE A 196 4.98 6.93 17.27
N ASP A 197 5.89 6.43 18.09
CA ASP A 197 5.75 6.42 19.55
C ASP A 197 6.73 7.46 20.08
N ARG A 198 6.23 8.62 20.50
CA ARG A 198 7.06 9.73 20.97
C ARG A 198 8.06 9.32 22.05
N ARG A 199 7.67 8.44 22.98
CA ARG A 199 8.54 7.99 24.08
C ARG A 199 9.70 7.14 23.58
N ARG A 200 9.47 6.37 22.52
CA ARG A 200 10.46 5.45 21.93
C ARG A 200 11.31 6.13 20.85
N ASP A 201 10.69 6.97 20.03
CA ASP A 201 11.21 7.38 18.72
C ASP A 201 11.75 8.81 18.70
N LEU A 202 11.55 9.62 19.74
CA LEU A 202 11.99 11.01 19.79
C LEU A 202 13.47 11.18 19.40
N LYS A 203 14.37 10.34 19.94
CA LYS A 203 15.80 10.40 19.61
C LYS A 203 16.08 10.10 18.13
N LEU A 204 15.37 9.14 17.56
CA LEU A 204 15.50 8.78 16.15
C LEU A 204 14.99 9.92 15.25
N PHE A 205 13.81 10.44 15.59
CA PHE A 205 13.18 11.57 14.91
C PHE A 205 14.06 12.82 14.94
N HIS A 206 14.56 13.20 16.13
CA HIS A 206 15.49 14.30 16.31
C HIS A 206 16.77 14.12 15.49
N GLY A 207 17.34 12.91 15.52
CA GLY A 207 18.52 12.58 14.73
C GLY A 207 18.29 12.72 13.22
N TRP A 208 17.10 12.39 12.71
CA TRP A 208 16.74 12.56 11.31
C TRP A 208 16.46 14.02 10.93
N MET A 209 15.70 14.75 11.73
CA MET A 209 15.34 16.16 11.46
C MET A 209 16.56 17.07 11.40
N ASN A 210 17.58 16.78 12.21
CA ASN A 210 18.84 17.53 12.24
C ASN A 210 19.87 17.10 11.20
N GLN A 211 19.58 16.12 10.33
CA GLN A 211 20.46 15.85 9.19
C GLN A 211 20.38 17.00 8.19
N PRO A 212 21.50 17.56 7.69
CA PRO A 212 21.49 18.68 6.75
C PRO A 212 20.61 18.46 5.51
N ARG A 213 20.60 17.23 4.96
CA ARG A 213 19.76 16.86 3.81
C ARG A 213 18.26 16.88 4.12
N VAL A 214 17.87 16.54 5.35
CA VAL A 214 16.48 16.54 5.78
C VAL A 214 16.07 17.96 6.14
N ALA A 215 16.85 18.63 6.98
CA ALA A 215 16.65 20.00 7.43
C ALA A 215 16.44 20.98 6.26
N PHE A 216 17.16 20.80 5.15
CA PHE A 216 17.01 21.62 3.95
C PHE A 216 15.59 21.63 3.37
N PHE A 217 14.84 20.52 3.49
CA PHE A 217 13.48 20.42 2.95
C PHE A 217 12.39 20.55 4.02
N TRP A 218 12.67 20.06 5.22
CA TRP A 218 11.69 20.00 6.31
C TRP A 218 11.71 21.22 7.22
N GLU A 219 12.83 21.94 7.30
CA GLU A 219 12.96 23.19 8.08
C GLU A 219 12.61 23.01 9.59
N LEU A 220 12.74 21.79 10.12
CA LEU A 220 12.49 21.41 11.54
C LEU A 220 13.78 21.01 12.30
N ALA A 221 14.96 21.48 11.89
CA ALA A 221 16.17 21.25 12.67
C ALA A 221 16.10 22.08 13.97
N GLN A 222 15.75 21.42 15.07
CA GLN A 222 15.50 22.02 16.38
C GLN A 222 16.03 21.12 17.50
N SER A 223 16.01 21.62 18.74
CA SER A 223 16.38 20.84 19.91
C SER A 223 15.43 19.68 20.17
N GLU A 224 15.88 18.65 20.91
CA GLU A 224 15.05 17.49 21.27
C GLU A 224 13.78 17.91 22.02
N ALA A 225 13.85 18.92 22.89
CA ALA A 225 12.69 19.44 23.64
C ALA A 225 11.66 20.14 22.73
N GLU A 226 12.12 20.85 21.70
CA GLU A 226 11.23 21.49 20.73
C GLU A 226 10.55 20.45 19.83
N LEU A 227 11.30 19.43 19.40
CA LEU A 227 10.75 18.33 18.61
C LEU A 227 9.83 17.41 19.43
N ASP A 228 10.05 17.25 20.73
CA ASP A 228 9.11 16.54 21.61
C ASP A 228 7.78 17.28 21.69
N ARG A 229 7.82 18.61 21.84
CA ARG A 229 6.63 19.46 21.83
C ARG A 229 5.92 19.42 20.48
N TYR A 230 6.66 19.45 19.37
CA TYR A 230 6.10 19.29 18.04
C TYR A 230 5.31 17.98 17.89
N LEU A 231 5.89 16.85 18.32
CA LEU A 231 5.20 15.56 18.29
C LEU A 231 3.99 15.53 19.24
N ALA A 232 4.08 16.16 20.41
CA ALA A 232 2.96 16.25 21.36
C ALA A 232 1.80 17.11 20.81
N GLU A 233 2.08 18.17 20.05
CA GLU A 233 1.07 18.97 19.36
C GLU A 233 0.37 18.14 18.27
N GLN A 234 1.12 17.33 17.50
CA GLN A 234 0.54 16.39 16.53
C GLN A 234 -0.30 15.28 17.20
N GLU A 235 0.12 14.75 18.36
CA GLU A 235 -0.66 13.77 19.13
C GLU A 235 -2.02 14.34 19.56
N ALA A 236 -2.11 15.65 19.82
CA ALA A 236 -3.33 16.33 20.21
C ALA A 236 -4.21 16.76 19.02
N ASP A 237 -3.69 16.66 17.80
CA ASP A 237 -4.36 17.15 16.60
C ASP A 237 -4.99 16.00 15.77
N PRO A 238 -6.32 15.91 15.67
CA PRO A 238 -6.98 14.83 14.94
C PRO A 238 -6.77 14.88 13.42
N HIS A 239 -6.29 16.00 12.85
CA HIS A 239 -6.13 16.09 11.40
C HIS A 239 -4.87 15.39 10.88
N ILE A 240 -3.84 15.20 11.72
CA ILE A 240 -2.50 14.76 11.31
C ILE A 240 -1.90 13.77 12.31
N PHE A 241 -1.09 12.84 11.84
CA PHE A 241 -0.25 12.04 12.71
C PHE A 241 1.04 11.57 12.02
N GLY A 242 2.08 11.38 12.83
CA GLY A 242 3.36 10.89 12.39
C GLY A 242 3.43 9.35 12.33
N VAL A 243 4.17 8.83 11.36
CA VAL A 243 4.43 7.40 11.20
C VAL A 243 5.91 7.14 10.91
N ILE A 244 6.40 5.99 11.39
CA ILE A 244 7.72 5.46 11.07
C ILE A 244 7.55 4.35 10.03
N GLY A 245 8.22 4.54 8.89
CA GLY A 245 8.36 3.51 7.86
C GLY A 245 9.66 2.73 8.06
N SER A 246 9.59 1.40 7.98
CA SER A 246 10.74 0.50 8.01
C SER A 246 10.87 -0.33 6.73
N LEU A 247 12.10 -0.65 6.35
CA LEU A 247 12.45 -1.67 5.35
C LEU A 247 13.24 -2.76 6.07
N GLY A 248 12.79 -4.02 6.00
CA GLY A 248 13.43 -5.14 6.68
C GLY A 248 13.51 -4.93 8.20
N ASP A 249 12.44 -4.40 8.80
CA ASP A 249 12.34 -4.02 10.22
C ASP A 249 13.29 -2.89 10.68
N GLU A 250 14.15 -2.36 9.81
CA GLU A 250 15.01 -1.21 10.10
C GLU A 250 14.29 0.12 9.81
N PRO A 251 14.13 1.03 10.81
CA PRO A 251 13.55 2.35 10.60
C PRO A 251 14.28 3.11 9.49
N SER A 252 13.48 3.62 8.55
CA SER A 252 13.97 4.16 7.28
C SER A 252 13.57 5.61 7.06
N GLY A 253 12.31 5.93 7.35
CA GLY A 253 11.75 7.25 7.09
C GLY A 253 10.64 7.61 8.07
N TYR A 254 10.36 8.91 8.12
CA TYR A 254 9.26 9.49 8.86
C TYR A 254 8.28 10.09 7.85
N PHE A 255 6.99 9.89 8.07
CA PHE A 255 5.93 10.43 7.24
C PHE A 255 4.84 11.02 8.12
N GLU A 256 4.14 12.02 7.61
CA GLU A 256 2.96 12.60 8.24
C GLU A 256 1.77 12.30 7.37
N PHE A 257 0.74 11.68 7.94
CA PHE A 257 -0.51 11.42 7.25
C PHE A 257 -1.55 12.41 7.75
N TYR A 258 -2.20 13.11 6.82
CA TYR A 258 -3.14 14.18 7.16
C TYR A 258 -4.46 14.06 6.40
N TRP A 259 -5.51 14.65 6.97
CA TRP A 259 -6.79 14.89 6.33
C TRP A 259 -6.74 16.25 5.62
N ALA A 260 -6.84 16.23 4.29
CA ALA A 260 -6.45 17.37 3.46
C ALA A 260 -7.40 18.58 3.58
N LYS A 261 -8.67 18.34 3.90
CA LYS A 261 -9.66 19.41 4.10
C LYS A 261 -9.32 20.30 5.30
N GLU A 262 -8.81 19.70 6.36
CA GLU A 262 -8.40 20.42 7.58
C GLU A 262 -6.94 20.90 7.52
N ASP A 263 -6.13 20.36 6.62
CA ASP A 263 -4.77 20.83 6.36
C ASP A 263 -4.73 22.21 5.67
N ARG A 264 -3.57 22.86 5.74
CA ARG A 264 -3.26 24.11 5.00
C ARG A 264 -3.48 24.00 3.49
N LEU A 265 -3.45 22.80 2.92
CA LEU A 265 -3.72 22.54 1.51
C LEU A 265 -5.21 22.64 1.15
N GLY A 266 -6.11 22.33 2.08
CA GLY A 266 -7.56 22.28 1.86
C GLY A 266 -8.15 23.50 1.15
N PRO A 267 -7.82 24.74 1.55
CA PRO A 267 -8.34 25.95 0.89
C PRO A 267 -7.94 26.13 -0.58
N PHE A 268 -6.97 25.38 -1.09
CA PHE A 268 -6.44 25.55 -2.44
C PHE A 268 -7.14 24.68 -3.49
N TYR A 269 -8.11 23.85 -3.11
CA TYR A 269 -8.91 23.04 -4.02
C TYR A 269 -10.26 22.68 -3.39
N ASP A 270 -11.16 22.05 -4.15
CA ASP A 270 -12.43 21.56 -3.61
C ASP A 270 -12.21 20.26 -2.83
N ALA A 271 -11.81 20.40 -1.56
CA ALA A 271 -11.42 19.30 -0.68
C ALA A 271 -12.63 18.53 -0.12
N GLU A 272 -12.63 17.22 -0.30
CA GLU A 272 -13.64 16.32 0.27
C GLU A 272 -13.27 15.85 1.68
N ASP A 273 -14.27 15.38 2.42
CA ASP A 273 -14.15 14.98 3.83
C ASP A 273 -13.20 13.82 4.09
N TYR A 274 -12.86 13.03 3.06
CA TYR A 274 -11.98 11.86 3.18
C TYR A 274 -10.74 11.99 2.32
N ASP A 275 -10.44 13.19 1.82
CA ASP A 275 -9.19 13.43 1.13
C ASP A 275 -8.02 13.28 2.10
N ARG A 276 -7.04 12.48 1.71
CA ARG A 276 -5.82 12.28 2.48
C ARG A 276 -4.66 12.98 1.79
N GLY A 277 -3.62 13.28 2.54
CA GLY A 277 -2.33 13.57 1.97
C GLY A 277 -1.22 13.12 2.89
N TRP A 278 0.02 13.25 2.40
CA TRP A 278 1.17 12.92 3.20
C TRP A 278 2.39 13.77 2.90
N HIS A 279 3.19 14.02 3.93
CA HIS A 279 4.57 14.51 3.81
C HIS A 279 5.52 13.42 4.27
N GLY A 280 6.77 13.47 3.84
CA GLY A 280 7.72 12.45 4.27
C GLY A 280 9.17 12.77 3.99
N LEU A 281 10.03 12.05 4.70
CA LEU A 281 11.47 12.06 4.55
C LEU A 281 12.01 10.65 4.72
N ILE A 282 13.12 10.37 4.03
CA ILE A 282 13.94 9.20 4.31
C ILE A 282 15.12 9.67 5.14
N GLY A 283 15.17 9.27 6.41
CA GLY A 283 16.20 9.66 7.36
C GLY A 283 17.39 8.71 7.35
N ASN A 284 17.16 7.42 7.09
CA ASN A 284 18.23 6.44 6.98
C ASN A 284 18.88 6.50 5.59
N SER A 285 20.15 6.90 5.53
CA SER A 285 20.89 7.05 4.27
C SER A 285 21.05 5.73 3.50
N ARG A 286 21.07 4.58 4.19
CA ARG A 286 21.15 3.24 3.57
C ARG A 286 19.93 2.93 2.71
N HIS A 287 18.80 3.60 2.99
CA HIS A 287 17.53 3.39 2.33
C HIS A 287 17.16 4.48 1.32
N LEU A 288 18.12 5.34 0.98
CA LEU A 288 18.00 6.23 -0.16
C LEU A 288 18.09 5.45 -1.48
N GLY A 289 17.66 6.09 -2.56
CA GLY A 289 17.76 5.56 -3.92
C GLY A 289 16.41 5.49 -4.63
N ARG A 290 16.45 5.57 -5.98
CA ARG A 290 15.25 5.72 -6.82
C ARG A 290 14.23 4.61 -6.62
N ALA A 291 14.69 3.35 -6.61
CA ALA A 291 13.82 2.20 -6.41
C ALA A 291 13.09 2.25 -5.04
N ARG A 292 13.84 2.49 -3.96
CA ARG A 292 13.27 2.59 -2.60
C ARG A 292 12.33 3.76 -2.44
N THR A 293 12.67 4.93 -2.99
CA THR A 293 11.76 6.09 -2.97
C THR A 293 10.46 5.80 -3.73
N GLY A 294 10.53 5.20 -4.92
CA GLY A 294 9.34 4.79 -5.66
C GLY A 294 8.47 3.79 -4.88
N THR A 295 9.09 2.83 -4.18
CA THR A 295 8.38 1.91 -3.29
C THR A 295 7.66 2.62 -2.15
N TRP A 296 8.26 3.66 -1.54
CA TRP A 296 7.57 4.45 -0.51
C TRP A 296 6.35 5.19 -1.06
N PHE A 297 6.45 5.80 -2.23
CA PHE A 297 5.30 6.45 -2.89
C PHE A 297 4.15 5.47 -3.10
N ARG A 298 4.44 4.28 -3.65
CA ARG A 298 3.44 3.22 -3.86
C ARG A 298 2.83 2.76 -2.53
N ALA A 299 3.66 2.41 -1.55
CA ALA A 299 3.21 1.81 -0.30
C ALA A 299 2.44 2.79 0.61
N VAL A 300 2.89 4.04 0.73
CA VAL A 300 2.19 5.07 1.53
C VAL A 300 0.83 5.39 0.90
N THR A 301 0.80 5.61 -0.42
CA THR A 301 -0.47 5.88 -1.14
C THR A 301 -1.44 4.71 -1.01
N HIS A 302 -0.96 3.48 -1.19
CA HIS A 302 -1.75 2.26 -0.99
C HIS A 302 -2.26 2.16 0.44
N SER A 303 -1.40 2.40 1.44
CA SER A 303 -1.76 2.35 2.86
C SER A 303 -2.88 3.34 3.18
N LEU A 304 -2.81 4.58 2.69
CA LEU A 304 -3.85 5.60 2.90
C LEU A 304 -5.20 5.21 2.27
N PHE A 305 -5.20 4.63 1.07
CA PHE A 305 -6.43 4.16 0.44
C PHE A 305 -7.08 2.99 1.18
N LEU A 306 -6.27 2.14 1.83
CA LEU A 306 -6.79 1.01 2.60
C LEU A 306 -7.20 1.38 4.03
N ASP A 307 -6.58 2.41 4.60
CA ASP A 307 -6.84 2.92 5.96
C ASP A 307 -8.27 3.46 6.10
N GLU A 308 -8.76 4.16 5.07
CA GLU A 308 -10.13 4.66 5.01
C GLU A 308 -10.72 4.41 3.61
N PRO A 309 -11.68 3.48 3.44
CA PRO A 309 -12.23 3.11 2.14
C PRO A 309 -12.98 4.25 1.43
N ARG A 310 -13.45 5.28 2.16
CA ARG A 310 -14.05 6.49 1.57
C ARG A 310 -13.03 7.46 0.98
N THR A 311 -11.73 7.24 1.22
CA THR A 311 -10.66 8.04 0.60
C THR A 311 -10.64 7.80 -0.91
N ARG A 312 -11.08 8.80 -1.67
CA ARG A 312 -11.08 8.76 -3.15
C ARG A 312 -9.84 9.37 -3.77
N ARG A 313 -9.15 10.25 -3.04
CA ARG A 313 -7.94 10.92 -3.52
C ARG A 313 -6.90 11.08 -2.43
N VAL A 314 -5.64 10.94 -2.84
CA VAL A 314 -4.47 11.31 -2.05
C VAL A 314 -3.81 12.51 -2.72
N VAL A 315 -3.66 13.61 -1.99
CA VAL A 315 -3.14 14.88 -2.50
C VAL A 315 -1.77 15.21 -1.90
N GLY A 316 -1.08 16.15 -2.53
CA GLY A 316 0.15 16.72 -2.00
C GLY A 316 0.56 18.01 -2.69
N GLU A 317 1.54 18.68 -2.10
CA GLU A 317 1.96 20.02 -2.50
C GLU A 317 3.49 20.20 -2.65
N PRO A 318 4.21 19.34 -3.41
CA PRO A 318 5.64 19.52 -3.63
C PRO A 318 5.96 20.90 -4.24
N ARG A 319 7.19 21.39 -4.02
CA ARG A 319 7.68 22.60 -4.72
C ARG A 319 7.56 22.39 -6.23
N ALA A 320 6.97 23.36 -6.94
CA ALA A 320 6.73 23.26 -8.38
C ALA A 320 8.02 23.07 -9.20
N SER A 321 9.14 23.57 -8.70
CA SER A 321 10.47 23.42 -9.31
C SER A 321 11.14 22.07 -9.02
N HIS A 322 10.62 21.24 -8.10
CA HIS A 322 11.23 19.98 -7.70
C HIS A 322 10.88 18.84 -8.68
N GLN A 323 11.44 18.90 -9.89
CA GLN A 323 11.13 17.96 -10.98
C GLN A 323 11.34 16.49 -10.60
N LYS A 324 12.38 16.18 -9.80
CA LYS A 324 12.61 14.81 -9.33
C LYS A 324 11.46 14.28 -8.48
N MET A 325 10.91 15.09 -7.58
CA MET A 325 9.73 14.74 -6.77
C MET A 325 8.50 14.52 -7.65
N LEU A 326 8.25 15.44 -8.58
CA LEU A 326 7.15 15.34 -9.54
C LEU A 326 7.26 14.10 -10.44
N SER A 327 8.48 13.64 -10.74
CA SER A 327 8.68 12.40 -11.49
C SER A 327 8.24 11.15 -10.74
N TYR A 328 8.37 11.13 -9.39
CA TYR A 328 7.84 10.02 -8.58
C TYR A 328 6.32 10.08 -8.51
N CYS A 329 5.75 11.28 -8.32
CA CYS A 329 4.30 11.50 -8.36
C CYS A 329 3.70 10.92 -9.66
N ALA A 330 4.24 11.29 -10.81
CA ALA A 330 3.75 10.81 -12.11
C ALA A 330 3.85 9.28 -12.27
N GLN A 331 4.88 8.66 -11.70
CA GLN A 331 5.08 7.20 -11.73
C GLN A 331 4.10 6.43 -10.83
N THR A 332 3.48 7.12 -9.87
CA THR A 332 2.52 6.51 -8.93
C THR A 332 1.13 7.12 -9.08
N ALA A 333 0.74 7.43 -10.32
CA ALA A 333 -0.60 7.89 -10.71
C ALA A 333 -1.07 9.22 -10.08
N TYR A 334 -0.14 10.08 -9.63
CA TYR A 334 -0.47 11.46 -9.27
C TYR A 334 -0.41 12.36 -10.51
N ASP A 335 -1.49 13.10 -10.74
CA ASP A 335 -1.54 14.16 -11.73
C ASP A 335 -1.21 15.51 -11.11
N LYS A 336 -0.41 16.32 -11.79
CA LYS A 336 -0.24 17.73 -11.45
C LYS A 336 -1.48 18.49 -11.90
N VAL A 337 -2.31 18.91 -10.94
CA VAL A 337 -3.59 19.58 -11.17
C VAL A 337 -3.37 21.05 -11.53
N LYS A 338 -2.62 21.78 -10.70
CA LYS A 338 -2.30 23.19 -10.88
C LYS A 338 -1.10 23.61 -10.04
N GLU A 339 -0.64 24.83 -10.23
CA GLU A 339 0.32 25.48 -9.34
C GLU A 339 -0.31 26.65 -8.61
N PHE A 340 0.18 26.95 -7.42
CA PHE A 340 -0.27 28.04 -6.58
C PHE A 340 0.84 28.47 -5.61
N ASP A 341 0.65 29.59 -4.92
CA ASP A 341 1.64 30.14 -3.98
C ASP A 341 1.21 29.90 -2.54
N PHE A 342 2.09 29.25 -1.78
CA PHE A 342 2.14 29.41 -0.33
C PHE A 342 3.10 30.56 0.02
N PRO A 343 2.99 31.16 1.23
CA PRO A 343 3.90 32.22 1.66
C PRO A 343 5.40 31.88 1.52
N HIS A 344 5.75 30.60 1.64
CA HIS A 344 7.14 30.11 1.65
C HIS A 344 7.55 29.33 0.38
N LYS A 345 6.63 29.05 -0.57
CA LYS A 345 6.94 28.31 -1.80
C LYS A 345 5.87 28.46 -2.90
N ARG A 346 6.31 28.40 -4.16
CA ARG A 346 5.47 28.00 -5.30
C ARG A 346 5.24 26.48 -5.24
N ALA A 347 4.01 26.07 -5.00
CA ALA A 347 3.61 24.67 -4.89
C ALA A 347 2.95 24.16 -6.17
N ALA A 348 3.07 22.87 -6.42
CA ALA A 348 2.27 22.15 -7.40
C ALA A 348 1.29 21.23 -6.65
N LEU A 349 -0.01 21.46 -6.82
CA LEU A 349 -1.04 20.52 -6.35
C LEU A 349 -0.94 19.26 -7.19
N VAL A 350 -0.63 18.14 -6.53
CA VAL A 350 -0.67 16.81 -7.14
C VAL A 350 -1.83 16.01 -6.52
N CYS A 351 -2.49 15.19 -7.33
CA CYS A 351 -3.65 14.39 -6.91
C CYS A 351 -3.57 12.99 -7.51
N CYS A 352 -3.63 11.98 -6.65
CA CYS A 352 -3.74 10.58 -7.02
C CYS A 352 -5.19 10.12 -6.80
N GLN A 353 -5.87 9.75 -7.88
CA GLN A 353 -7.23 9.20 -7.81
C GLN A 353 -7.16 7.71 -7.49
N ARG A 354 -8.04 7.25 -6.58
CA ARG A 354 -8.10 5.86 -6.13
C ARG A 354 -8.22 4.89 -7.29
N GLU A 355 -9.21 5.10 -8.15
CA GLU A 355 -9.52 4.21 -9.27
C GLU A 355 -8.33 4.11 -10.23
N ARG A 356 -7.68 5.25 -10.52
CA ARG A 356 -6.50 5.30 -11.37
C ARG A 356 -5.30 4.60 -10.75
N PHE A 357 -5.06 4.80 -9.45
CA PHE A 357 -3.96 4.18 -8.72
C PHE A 357 -4.03 2.65 -8.81
N PHE A 358 -5.17 2.05 -8.48
CA PHE A 358 -5.30 0.60 -8.47
C PHE A 358 -5.27 -0.03 -9.87
N ARG A 359 -5.65 0.73 -10.89
CA ARG A 359 -5.57 0.31 -12.29
C ARG A 359 -4.14 0.36 -12.85
N GLU A 360 -3.41 1.45 -12.60
CA GLU A 360 -2.14 1.75 -13.29
C GLU A 360 -0.89 1.42 -12.48
N VAL A 361 -0.96 1.45 -11.14
CA VAL A 361 0.22 1.27 -10.30
C VAL A 361 0.46 -0.22 -10.04
N ALA A 362 1.59 -0.70 -10.57
CA ALA A 362 2.16 -1.99 -10.21
C ALA A 362 2.60 -1.92 -8.75
N LEU A 363 1.82 -2.58 -7.90
CA LEU A 363 2.00 -2.65 -6.47
C LEU A 363 3.00 -3.73 -6.13
#